data_AF-A0A168IMP1-F1
#
_entry.id   AF-A0A168IMP1-F1
#
_cell.length_a   1.000
_cell.length_b   1.000
_cell.length_c   1.000
_cell.angle_alpha   90.00
_cell.angle_beta   90.00
_cell.angle_gamma   90.00
#
_symmetry.space_group_name_H-M   'P 1'
#
loop_
_entity.id
_entity.type
_entity.pdbx_description
1 polymer ?
#
loop_
_entity_poly.entity_id
_entity_poly.type
_entity_poly.pdbx_seq_one_letter_code
_entity_poly.pdbx_strand_id
1 'polypeptide(L)'
;MMRREFSSQHPAASNNSSSTAPSSSSSSTRTTTTTTSTSARTASPAASSPIHVRRQQRRRTSCRHASHSSSSRPCGAHAVKTSTLLARNPALAHKLRQMALPLSPLVQLTTGAVHPHFPTNVLQFWLLTDAQLESLAGFYHQAVPAGGRPSPWAGQYPCPVRWRSDAPLEIKRRRMGRFIGLRGCESPVEAVFAPPPPPPSVLKSEEEIAQEARLARLAADDEALRRKTAPGPWGR
;
A
#
# COMPACT_ATOMS: atom_id res chain seq x y z
N MET A 1 28.90 60.52 33.89
CA MET A 1 27.59 61.18 33.97
C MET A 1 26.51 60.19 33.57
N MET A 2 25.62 59.87 34.52
CA MET A 2 24.20 59.44 34.43
C MET A 2 23.80 58.49 33.26
N ARG A 3 23.59 57.18 33.51
CA ARG A 3 22.35 56.50 33.98
C ARG A 3 21.05 56.97 33.31
N ARG A 4 20.41 56.09 32.53
CA ARG A 4 18.95 55.94 32.45
C ARG A 4 18.57 54.48 32.26
N GLU A 5 17.95 53.93 33.29
CA GLU A 5 17.14 52.73 33.22
C GLU A 5 15.75 53.11 32.71
N PHE A 6 15.06 52.20 32.03
CA PHE A 6 13.61 52.21 31.96
C PHE A 6 13.09 50.80 32.20
N SER A 7 12.56 50.63 33.40
CA SER A 7 11.72 49.53 33.86
C SER A 7 10.27 49.82 33.45
N SER A 8 9.51 48.81 33.02
CA SER A 8 8.09 48.68 33.37
C SER A 8 7.53 47.30 32.98
N GLN A 9 6.91 46.71 33.99
CA GLN A 9 6.14 45.48 34.06
C GLN A 9 4.70 45.72 33.56
N HIS A 10 4.00 44.70 33.03
CA HIS A 10 2.91 43.98 33.73
C HIS A 10 2.13 43.03 32.79
N PRO A 11 1.42 42.02 33.35
CA PRO A 11 0.79 40.88 32.69
C PRO A 11 -0.75 41.00 32.62
N ALA A 12 -1.43 39.95 32.13
CA ALA A 12 -2.74 39.39 32.52
C ALA A 12 -3.43 38.74 31.30
N ALA A 13 -3.83 37.46 31.40
CA ALA A 13 -5.22 36.99 31.58
C ALA A 13 -5.97 36.87 30.23
N SER A 14 -6.88 35.94 29.92
CA SER A 14 -7.48 34.76 30.57
C SER A 14 -8.37 34.09 29.51
N ASN A 15 -8.68 32.80 29.72
CA ASN A 15 -9.94 32.10 29.41
C ASN A 15 -10.53 32.12 27.99
N ASN A 16 -10.79 30.94 27.42
CA ASN A 16 -12.16 30.40 27.49
C ASN A 16 -12.27 28.91 27.12
N SER A 17 -12.97 28.20 27.99
CA SER A 17 -13.54 26.86 27.79
C SER A 17 -14.80 26.96 26.93
N SER A 18 -15.06 26.02 26.03
CA SER A 18 -16.44 25.53 25.79
C SER A 18 -16.46 24.24 24.98
N SER A 19 -17.01 23.24 25.64
CA SER A 19 -17.57 21.98 25.19
C SER A 19 -18.75 22.14 24.22
N THR A 20 -18.83 21.28 23.19
CA THR A 20 -20.11 20.71 22.74
C THR A 20 -19.89 19.44 21.91
N ALA A 21 -20.28 18.31 22.47
CA ALA A 21 -20.70 17.14 21.70
C ALA A 21 -22.07 17.43 21.08
N PRO A 22 -22.41 16.74 19.97
CA PRO A 22 -23.57 15.87 20.09
C PRO A 22 -23.38 14.49 19.43
N SER A 23 -24.01 13.53 20.09
CA SER A 23 -24.38 12.18 19.65
C SER A 23 -25.47 12.19 18.58
N SER A 24 -25.47 11.18 17.69
CA SER A 24 -26.62 10.44 17.11
C SER A 24 -26.25 9.92 15.70
N SER A 25 -25.97 8.63 15.55
CA SER A 25 -26.89 7.58 15.08
C SER A 25 -27.37 7.75 13.64
N SER A 26 -26.95 6.86 12.73
CA SER A 26 -27.87 6.03 11.94
C SER A 26 -27.12 5.14 10.94
N SER A 27 -27.42 3.85 11.08
CA SER A 27 -27.24 2.79 10.09
C SER A 27 -27.91 3.12 8.75
N SER A 28 -27.26 2.78 7.64
CA SER A 28 -27.95 2.29 6.44
C SER A 28 -27.01 1.52 5.52
N THR A 29 -27.19 0.21 5.57
CA THR A 29 -26.88 -0.76 4.52
C THR A 29 -27.42 -0.31 3.17
N ARG A 30 -26.59 -0.40 2.12
CA ARG A 30 -27.09 -0.52 0.74
C ARG A 30 -26.17 -1.42 -0.08
N THR A 31 -26.66 -2.64 -0.23
CA THR A 31 -26.37 -3.61 -1.28
C THR A 31 -26.81 -3.06 -2.63
N THR A 32 -26.01 -3.27 -3.67
CA THR A 32 -26.51 -3.35 -5.06
C THR A 32 -25.57 -4.19 -5.92
N THR A 33 -26.02 -5.42 -6.11
CA THR A 33 -25.70 -6.39 -7.15
C THR A 33 -26.07 -5.83 -8.54
N THR A 34 -25.37 -6.20 -9.61
CA THR A 34 -25.83 -6.47 -11.02
C THR A 34 -24.57 -6.76 -11.87
N THR A 35 -24.19 -8.02 -12.18
CA THR A 35 -24.49 -8.82 -13.41
C THR A 35 -24.23 -8.03 -14.71
N THR A 36 -23.65 -8.49 -15.82
CA THR A 36 -23.25 -9.79 -16.40
C THR A 36 -22.61 -9.42 -17.76
N SER A 37 -21.61 -10.14 -18.24
CA SER A 37 -21.59 -10.56 -19.65
C SER A 37 -20.52 -11.63 -19.90
N THR A 38 -21.07 -12.74 -20.37
CA THR A 38 -20.50 -14.02 -20.76
C THR A 38 -20.15 -13.98 -22.25
N SER A 39 -19.08 -14.65 -22.67
CA SER A 39 -18.88 -15.35 -23.97
C SER A 39 -17.40 -15.77 -24.05
N ALA A 40 -16.96 -17.01 -23.83
CA ALA A 40 -17.21 -18.29 -24.49
C ALA A 40 -16.81 -18.32 -25.98
N ARG A 41 -15.80 -19.15 -26.32
CA ARG A 41 -15.70 -20.11 -27.46
C ARG A 41 -14.23 -20.55 -27.68
N THR A 42 -13.89 -21.80 -27.33
CA THR A 42 -13.83 -23.03 -28.16
C THR A 42 -12.64 -23.09 -29.13
N ALA A 43 -11.71 -24.04 -28.90
CA ALA A 43 -11.49 -25.23 -29.75
C ALA A 43 -10.01 -25.70 -29.75
N SER A 44 -9.80 -26.94 -29.30
CA SER A 44 -8.72 -27.88 -29.70
C SER A 44 -8.90 -28.28 -31.19
N PRO A 45 -8.10 -29.15 -31.87
CA PRO A 45 -7.16 -30.17 -31.36
C PRO A 45 -5.91 -30.55 -32.24
N ALA A 46 -5.17 -31.54 -31.71
CA ALA A 46 -4.49 -32.68 -32.39
C ALA A 46 -3.20 -32.52 -33.22
N ALA A 47 -2.17 -33.29 -32.80
CA ALA A 47 -1.34 -34.25 -33.58
C ALA A 47 -0.04 -34.53 -32.78
N SER A 48 0.68 -35.65 -32.80
CA SER A 48 0.54 -37.07 -33.18
C SER A 48 1.85 -37.73 -32.71
N SER A 49 1.80 -38.96 -32.17
CA SER A 49 2.96 -39.83 -31.79
C SER A 49 3.76 -40.31 -33.04
N PRO A 50 4.90 -41.10 -33.02
CA PRO A 50 5.11 -42.34 -32.22
C PRO A 50 6.57 -42.88 -31.91
N ILE A 51 6.62 -43.86 -30.97
CA ILE A 51 7.40 -45.15 -30.91
C ILE A 51 8.96 -45.21 -30.93
N HIS A 52 9.57 -45.68 -29.83
CA HIS A 52 10.52 -46.84 -29.75
C HIS A 52 10.83 -47.22 -28.28
N VAL A 53 10.37 -48.38 -27.76
CA VAL A 53 10.95 -49.75 -27.74
C VAL A 53 11.96 -50.03 -26.59
N ARG A 54 11.56 -51.02 -25.75
CA ARG A 54 12.37 -51.94 -24.91
C ARG A 54 13.44 -51.38 -23.96
N ARG A 55 13.31 -51.73 -22.67
CA ARG A 55 13.99 -52.92 -22.12
C ARG A 55 13.37 -53.34 -20.78
N GLN A 56 12.90 -54.59 -20.74
CA GLN A 56 12.60 -55.32 -19.53
C GLN A 56 13.89 -55.55 -18.73
N GLN A 57 13.82 -55.44 -17.40
CA GLN A 57 14.49 -56.41 -16.53
C GLN A 57 13.83 -56.43 -15.14
N ARG A 58 13.07 -57.51 -14.93
CA ARG A 58 12.74 -58.07 -13.62
C ARG A 58 14.04 -58.32 -12.84
N ARG A 59 14.11 -57.93 -11.56
CA ARG A 59 14.58 -58.81 -10.47
C ARG A 59 13.88 -58.46 -9.16
N ARG A 60 13.26 -59.48 -8.58
CA ARG A 60 12.71 -59.56 -7.22
C ARG A 60 13.84 -59.95 -6.25
N THR A 61 13.50 -59.92 -4.96
CA THR A 61 14.22 -60.41 -3.75
C THR A 61 15.13 -59.35 -3.12
N SER A 62 14.77 -58.77 -1.96
CA SER A 62 14.63 -59.32 -0.59
C SER A 62 15.97 -59.57 0.09
N CYS A 63 16.43 -58.58 0.87
CA CYS A 63 17.24 -58.79 2.08
C CYS A 63 16.80 -57.78 3.14
N ARG A 64 16.22 -58.30 4.22
CA ARG A 64 16.02 -57.60 5.50
C ARG A 64 17.38 -57.45 6.18
N HIS A 65 17.68 -56.27 6.71
CA HIS A 65 18.52 -56.14 7.90
C HIS A 65 17.98 -55.01 8.78
N ALA A 66 17.37 -55.42 9.89
CA ALA A 66 17.44 -54.69 11.15
C ALA A 66 18.93 -54.63 11.57
N SER A 67 19.45 -53.69 12.36
CA SER A 67 18.84 -52.91 13.43
C SER A 67 19.86 -51.86 13.92
N HIS A 68 19.33 -50.78 14.50
CA HIS A 68 19.89 -50.02 15.63
C HIS A 68 21.08 -49.05 15.40
N SER A 69 20.74 -47.77 15.28
CA SER A 69 21.34 -46.72 16.13
C SER A 69 20.39 -45.51 16.23
N SER A 70 19.91 -45.29 17.46
CA SER A 70 19.47 -43.99 18.02
C SER A 70 18.57 -43.09 17.16
N SER A 71 17.31 -43.51 17.10
CA SER A 71 16.15 -42.67 16.79
C SER A 71 15.93 -41.60 17.88
N SER A 72 16.52 -40.41 17.73
CA SER A 72 15.96 -39.19 18.31
C SER A 72 14.95 -38.60 17.33
N ARG A 73 13.73 -39.16 17.33
CA ARG A 73 12.56 -38.55 16.69
C ARG A 73 12.04 -37.47 17.64
N PRO A 74 12.15 -36.16 17.33
CA PRO A 74 11.35 -35.18 18.05
C PRO A 74 9.88 -35.43 17.68
N CYS A 75 9.12 -35.71 18.72
CA CYS A 75 7.68 -35.87 18.76
C CYS A 75 6.93 -34.79 17.97
N GLY A 76 6.41 -35.16 16.79
CA GLY A 76 5.64 -34.33 15.87
C GLY A 76 4.18 -34.05 16.31
N ALA A 77 3.93 -33.80 17.59
CA ALA A 77 2.58 -33.49 18.07
C ALA A 77 2.05 -32.13 17.55
N HIS A 78 2.94 -31.24 17.12
CA HIS A 78 2.57 -29.91 16.59
C HIS A 78 2.39 -29.86 15.07
N ALA A 79 3.01 -30.79 14.31
CA ALA A 79 2.89 -30.83 12.85
C ALA A 79 1.51 -31.34 12.38
N VAL A 80 0.89 -32.24 13.16
CA VAL A 80 -0.44 -32.79 12.83
C VAL A 80 -1.53 -31.70 12.94
N LYS A 81 -1.39 -30.76 13.87
CA LYS A 81 -2.39 -29.69 14.10
C LYS A 81 -2.36 -28.60 13.03
N THR A 82 -1.17 -28.22 12.55
CA THR A 82 -1.05 -27.24 11.47
C THR A 82 -1.55 -27.82 10.15
N SER A 83 -1.23 -29.09 9.85
CA SER A 83 -1.72 -29.78 8.65
C SER A 83 -3.26 -29.87 8.61
N THR A 84 -3.91 -30.11 9.75
CA THR A 84 -5.39 -30.21 9.81
C THR A 84 -6.08 -28.86 9.63
N LEU A 85 -5.52 -27.76 10.16
CA LEU A 85 -6.04 -26.41 9.94
C LEU A 85 -5.90 -25.95 8.48
N LEU A 86 -4.76 -26.25 7.85
CA LEU A 86 -4.51 -25.92 6.45
C LEU A 86 -5.39 -26.74 5.50
N ALA A 87 -5.70 -27.99 5.85
CA ALA A 87 -6.65 -28.82 5.12
C ALA A 87 -8.09 -28.28 5.23
N ARG A 88 -8.48 -27.75 6.40
CA ARG A 88 -9.82 -27.15 6.61
C ARG A 88 -9.98 -25.77 5.98
N ASN A 89 -8.90 -25.01 5.81
CA ASN A 89 -8.93 -23.67 5.23
C ASN A 89 -7.98 -23.55 4.02
N PRO A 90 -8.45 -23.85 2.80
CA PRO A 90 -7.63 -23.79 1.59
C PRO A 90 -7.16 -22.37 1.25
N ALA A 91 -7.92 -21.34 1.63
CA ALA A 91 -7.55 -19.94 1.40
C ALA A 91 -6.34 -19.53 2.25
N LEU A 92 -6.32 -19.89 3.54
CA LEU A 92 -5.17 -19.70 4.42
C LEU A 92 -3.95 -20.47 3.89
N ALA A 93 -4.14 -21.72 3.46
CA ALA A 93 -3.06 -22.52 2.89
C ALA A 93 -2.50 -21.91 1.59
N HIS A 94 -3.34 -21.32 0.75
CA HIS A 94 -2.89 -20.61 -0.44
C HIS A 94 -2.11 -19.35 -0.07
N LYS A 95 -2.63 -18.55 0.88
CA LYS A 95 -1.95 -17.33 1.33
C LYS A 95 -0.60 -17.64 1.97
N LEU A 96 -0.50 -18.65 2.84
CA LEU A 96 0.77 -19.04 3.44
C LEU A 96 1.78 -19.53 2.39
N ARG A 97 1.33 -20.23 1.35
CA ARG A 97 2.18 -20.57 0.20
C ARG A 97 2.70 -19.32 -0.52
N GLN A 98 1.86 -18.31 -0.72
CA GLN A 98 2.29 -17.02 -1.28
C GLN A 98 3.30 -16.30 -0.36
N MET A 99 3.06 -16.32 0.95
CA MET A 99 3.95 -15.69 1.93
C MET A 99 5.28 -16.46 2.10
N ALA A 100 5.28 -17.77 1.84
CA ALA A 100 6.47 -18.61 1.87
C ALA A 100 7.31 -18.54 0.58
N LEU A 101 6.93 -17.72 -0.41
CA LEU A 101 7.72 -17.55 -1.62
C LEU A 101 9.13 -17.04 -1.27
N PRO A 102 10.19 -17.73 -1.73
CA PRO A 102 11.56 -17.34 -1.43
C PRO A 102 11.94 -16.05 -2.17
N LEU A 103 12.73 -15.22 -1.51
CA LEU A 103 13.29 -14.00 -2.06
C LEU A 103 14.78 -14.18 -2.33
N SER A 104 15.23 -13.72 -3.50
CA SER A 104 16.64 -13.75 -3.85
C SER A 104 17.41 -12.66 -3.08
N PRO A 105 18.56 -12.99 -2.47
CA PRO A 105 19.35 -12.02 -1.73
C PRO A 105 19.90 -10.94 -2.66
N LEU A 106 19.72 -9.67 -2.28
CA LEU A 106 20.36 -8.56 -2.96
C LEU A 106 21.80 -8.38 -2.46
N VAL A 107 22.70 -7.95 -3.34
CA VAL A 107 24.11 -7.67 -3.01
C VAL A 107 24.39 -6.18 -2.96
N GLN A 108 25.29 -5.76 -2.06
CA GLN A 108 25.79 -4.39 -2.02
C GLN A 108 26.71 -4.13 -3.20
N LEU A 109 26.58 -2.98 -3.87
CA LEU A 109 27.39 -2.67 -5.07
C LEU A 109 28.88 -2.51 -4.79
N THR A 110 29.25 -1.99 -3.62
CA THR A 110 30.64 -1.72 -3.25
C THR A 110 31.36 -2.97 -2.75
N THR A 111 30.69 -3.75 -1.89
CA THR A 111 31.30 -4.88 -1.17
C THR A 111 30.98 -6.23 -1.81
N GLY A 112 29.89 -6.33 -2.57
CA GLY A 112 29.33 -7.61 -3.03
C GLY A 112 28.69 -8.46 -1.93
N ALA A 113 28.68 -7.98 -0.68
CA ALA A 113 28.12 -8.68 0.47
C ALA A 113 26.59 -8.57 0.53
N VAL A 114 25.96 -9.54 1.20
CA VAL A 114 24.52 -9.56 1.50
C VAL A 114 24.31 -9.15 2.95
N HIS A 115 23.29 -8.34 3.21
CA HIS A 115 22.94 -7.93 4.57
C HIS A 115 22.48 -9.14 5.43
N PRO A 116 22.92 -9.29 6.69
CA PRO A 116 22.58 -10.45 7.53
C PRO A 116 21.08 -10.60 7.82
N HIS A 117 20.34 -9.49 7.82
CA HIS A 117 18.88 -9.48 8.01
C HIS A 117 18.09 -9.39 6.70
N PHE A 118 18.71 -9.70 5.55
CA PHE A 118 17.96 -9.74 4.31
C PHE A 118 16.87 -10.84 4.39
N PRO A 119 15.60 -10.54 4.04
CA PRO A 119 14.52 -11.50 4.17
C PRO A 119 14.66 -12.64 3.16
N THR A 120 14.55 -13.88 3.64
CA THR A 120 14.65 -15.09 2.79
C THR A 120 13.34 -15.42 2.07
N ASN A 121 12.21 -14.89 2.55
CA ASN A 121 10.89 -15.09 1.98
C ASN A 121 10.01 -13.86 2.21
N VAL A 122 8.86 -13.82 1.54
CA VAL A 122 7.90 -12.72 1.63
C VAL A 122 7.40 -12.51 3.06
N LEU A 123 7.09 -13.58 3.81
CA LEU A 123 6.65 -13.48 5.20
C LEU A 123 7.68 -12.78 6.08
N GLN A 124 8.94 -13.18 5.98
CA GLN A 124 10.03 -12.60 6.75
C GLN A 124 10.20 -11.11 6.45
N PHE A 125 10.02 -10.69 5.19
CA PHE A 125 10.03 -9.28 4.82
C PHE A 125 8.95 -8.49 5.58
N TRP A 126 7.72 -9.01 5.68
CA TRP A 126 6.64 -8.35 6.42
C TRP A 126 6.84 -8.32 7.93
N LEU A 127 7.75 -9.14 8.46
CA LEU A 127 8.10 -9.18 9.88
C LEU A 127 9.29 -8.28 10.23
N LEU A 128 9.92 -7.61 9.26
CA LEU A 128 11.05 -6.72 9.51
C LEU A 128 10.67 -5.56 10.43
N THR A 129 11.52 -5.31 11.42
CA THR A 129 11.38 -4.19 12.35
C THR A 129 11.90 -2.88 11.75
N ASP A 130 11.55 -1.75 12.38
CA ASP A 130 12.03 -0.43 11.93
C ASP A 130 13.56 -0.36 11.89
N ALA A 131 14.22 -0.83 12.95
CA ALA A 131 15.69 -0.87 13.04
C ALA A 131 16.33 -1.75 11.95
N GLN A 132 15.72 -2.89 11.62
CA GLN A 132 16.21 -3.76 10.55
C GLN A 132 16.08 -3.12 9.17
N LEU A 133 14.99 -2.40 8.94
CA LEU A 133 14.77 -1.64 7.70
C LEU A 133 15.76 -0.48 7.55
N GLU A 134 16.05 0.23 8.64
CA GLU A 134 17.03 1.32 8.66
C GLU A 134 18.45 0.79 8.39
N SER A 135 18.80 -0.34 9.02
CA SER A 135 20.07 -1.04 8.77
C SER A 135 20.21 -1.48 7.32
N LEU A 136 19.15 -2.07 6.73
CA LEU A 136 19.12 -2.43 5.31
C LEU A 136 19.29 -1.21 4.41
N ALA A 137 18.60 -0.11 4.68
CA ALA A 137 18.68 1.10 3.88
C ALA A 137 20.07 1.75 3.92
N GLY A 138 20.70 1.77 5.10
CA GLY A 138 22.10 2.22 5.24
C GLY A 138 23.07 1.33 4.45
N PHE A 139 22.95 0.01 4.60
CA PHE A 139 23.80 -0.97 3.93
C PHE A 139 23.75 -0.88 2.40
N TYR A 140 22.56 -0.68 1.83
CA TYR A 140 22.37 -0.53 0.37
C TYR A 140 22.45 0.92 -0.11
N HIS A 141 23.05 1.82 0.67
CA HIS A 141 23.26 3.23 0.29
C HIS A 141 21.97 4.02 -0.01
N GLN A 142 20.81 3.54 0.44
CA GLN A 142 19.53 4.20 0.23
C GLN A 142 19.27 5.28 1.29
N ALA A 143 19.78 5.09 2.52
CA ALA A 143 19.66 6.06 3.61
C ALA A 143 20.60 7.25 3.44
N VAL A 144 20.11 8.44 3.80
CA VAL A 144 20.91 9.67 3.87
C VAL A 144 21.15 9.97 5.35
N PRO A 145 22.40 10.01 5.82
CA PRO A 145 22.72 10.40 7.19
C PRO A 145 22.21 11.81 7.49
N ALA A 146 21.80 12.06 8.74
CA ALA A 146 21.36 13.40 9.16
C ALA A 146 22.47 14.43 8.93
N GLY A 147 22.21 15.44 8.09
CA GLY A 147 23.18 16.48 7.72
C GLY A 147 24.18 16.08 6.62
N GLY A 148 24.06 14.89 6.05
CA GLY A 148 24.96 14.37 5.03
C GLY A 148 24.42 14.50 3.60
N ARG A 149 25.31 14.25 2.63
CA ARG A 149 24.95 14.09 1.22
C ARG A 149 24.53 12.64 0.94
N PRO A 150 23.57 12.39 0.03
CA PRO A 150 23.29 11.05 -0.46
C PRO A 150 24.54 10.37 -1.03
N SER A 151 24.63 9.07 -0.82
CA SER A 151 25.70 8.25 -1.38
C SER A 151 25.67 8.27 -2.92
N PRO A 152 26.83 8.34 -3.61
CA PRO A 152 26.88 8.30 -5.06
C PRO A 152 26.40 6.95 -5.64
N TRP A 153 26.44 5.87 -4.86
CA TRP A 153 26.01 4.53 -5.30
C TRP A 153 24.49 4.32 -5.26
N ALA A 154 23.74 5.19 -4.58
CA ALA A 154 22.30 5.03 -4.38
C ALA A 154 21.54 4.88 -5.71
N GLY A 155 21.93 5.67 -6.73
CA GLY A 155 21.31 5.69 -8.06
C GLY A 155 21.75 4.57 -9.01
N GLN A 156 22.72 3.74 -8.62
CA GLN A 156 23.21 2.64 -9.46
C GLN A 156 22.42 1.35 -9.26
N TYR A 157 21.57 1.28 -8.24
CA TYR A 157 20.67 0.14 -8.05
C TYR A 157 19.55 0.17 -9.09
N PRO A 158 19.00 -0.99 -9.51
CA PRO A 158 17.94 -1.05 -10.53
C PRO A 158 16.69 -0.23 -10.18
N CYS A 159 16.36 -0.16 -8.88
CA CYS A 159 15.18 0.53 -8.36
C CYS A 159 15.60 1.47 -7.22
N PRO A 160 16.20 2.64 -7.48
CA PRO A 160 16.62 3.54 -6.41
C PRO A 160 15.39 4.07 -5.66
N VAL A 161 15.51 4.17 -4.34
CA VAL A 161 14.43 4.67 -3.49
C VAL A 161 14.95 5.79 -2.61
N ARG A 162 14.22 6.92 -2.60
CA ARG A 162 14.51 7.99 -1.65
C ARG A 162 14.16 7.49 -0.25
N TRP A 163 15.12 7.21 0.60
CA TRP A 163 14.84 6.76 1.97
C TRP A 163 14.46 7.95 2.89
N ARG A 164 13.68 7.66 3.93
CA ARG A 164 13.26 8.62 4.96
C ARG A 164 13.24 7.93 6.31
N SER A 165 14.20 8.25 7.16
CA SER A 165 14.34 7.66 8.50
C SER A 165 13.24 8.11 9.46
N ASP A 166 12.61 9.25 9.19
CA ASP A 166 11.49 9.85 9.93
C ASP A 166 10.13 9.26 9.54
N ALA A 167 10.06 8.46 8.47
CA ALA A 167 8.80 7.89 8.00
C ALA A 167 8.30 6.76 8.91
N PRO A 168 6.98 6.54 9.03
CA PRO A 168 6.45 5.43 9.79
C PRO A 168 6.80 4.08 9.15
N LEU A 169 6.81 3.02 9.97
CA LEU A 169 7.24 1.67 9.61
C LEU A 169 6.65 1.15 8.29
N GLU A 170 5.34 1.35 8.08
CA GLU A 170 4.65 0.90 6.87
C GLU A 170 5.20 1.57 5.59
N ILE A 171 5.56 2.85 5.67
CA ILE A 171 6.13 3.59 4.55
C ILE A 171 7.56 3.12 4.26
N LYS A 172 8.36 2.88 5.30
CA LYS A 172 9.70 2.29 5.17
C LYS A 172 9.64 0.90 4.55
N ARG A 173 8.69 0.06 4.97
CA ARG A 173 8.45 -1.27 4.37
C ARG A 173 8.12 -1.16 2.89
N ARG A 174 7.18 -0.31 2.49
CA ARG A 174 6.83 -0.13 1.07
C ARG A 174 8.02 0.35 0.24
N ARG A 175 8.79 1.33 0.76
CA ARG A 175 10.02 1.82 0.12
C ARG A 175 11.04 0.69 -0.05
N MET A 176 11.30 -0.08 0.99
CA MET A 176 12.20 -1.24 0.92
C MET A 176 11.67 -2.34 -0.01
N GLY A 177 10.36 -2.61 0.01
CA GLY A 177 9.73 -3.58 -0.88
C GLY A 177 9.87 -3.19 -2.35
N ARG A 178 9.69 -1.91 -2.68
CA ARG A 178 9.95 -1.37 -4.02
C ARG A 178 11.41 -1.51 -4.43
N PHE A 179 12.35 -1.24 -3.51
CA PHE A 179 13.78 -1.40 -3.74
C PHE A 179 14.16 -2.85 -4.06
N ILE A 180 13.57 -3.82 -3.33
CA ILE A 180 13.74 -5.26 -3.56
C ILE A 180 13.02 -5.74 -4.83
N GLY A 181 12.00 -5.02 -5.31
CA GLY A 181 11.20 -5.38 -6.49
C GLY A 181 9.94 -6.20 -6.16
N LEU A 182 9.44 -6.11 -4.92
CA LEU A 182 8.17 -6.75 -4.52
C LEU A 182 6.96 -6.00 -5.10
N ARG A 183 6.01 -6.75 -5.63
CA ARG A 183 4.73 -6.24 -6.17
C ARG A 183 3.78 -5.85 -5.04
N GLY A 184 2.95 -4.82 -5.24
CA GLY A 184 2.04 -4.31 -4.22
C GLY A 184 2.73 -3.46 -3.14
N CYS A 185 4.03 -3.18 -3.31
CA CYS A 185 4.79 -2.19 -2.54
C CYS A 185 4.95 -0.87 -3.32
N GLU A 186 4.28 -0.69 -4.45
CA GLU A 186 4.18 0.61 -5.09
C GLU A 186 3.58 1.64 -4.12
N SER A 187 4.29 2.73 -3.88
CA SER A 187 3.87 3.78 -2.97
C SER A 187 3.15 4.89 -3.73
N PRO A 188 1.82 5.03 -3.61
CA PRO A 188 1.13 6.30 -3.73
C PRO A 188 1.06 6.94 -2.35
N VAL A 189 2.21 7.24 -1.73
CA VAL A 189 2.28 7.94 -0.44
C VAL A 189 3.27 9.10 -0.51
N GLU A 190 3.22 9.84 -1.61
CA GLU A 190 3.52 11.28 -1.56
C GLU A 190 2.28 12.08 -1.13
N ALA A 191 1.08 11.49 -1.12
CA ALA A 191 -0.16 12.16 -0.72
C ALA A 191 -0.27 12.54 0.77
N VAL A 192 0.64 12.06 1.64
CA VAL A 192 0.66 12.47 3.07
C VAL A 192 1.56 13.69 3.31
N PHE A 193 2.40 14.06 2.33
CA PHE A 193 3.23 15.29 2.34
C PHE A 193 3.06 16.14 1.07
N ALA A 194 2.11 15.80 0.20
CA ALA A 194 1.59 16.76 -0.74
C ALA A 194 0.99 17.90 0.11
N PRO A 195 1.15 19.18 -0.29
CA PRO A 195 0.21 20.19 0.19
C PRO A 195 -1.20 19.60 0.03
N PRO A 196 -2.14 19.93 0.95
CA PRO A 196 -3.50 19.41 0.85
C PRO A 196 -3.91 19.49 -0.62
N PRO A 197 -4.49 18.42 -1.21
CA PRO A 197 -5.00 18.51 -2.57
C PRO A 197 -5.76 19.83 -2.63
N PRO A 198 -5.55 20.69 -3.66
CA PRO A 198 -6.31 21.91 -3.77
C PRO A 198 -7.76 21.54 -3.49
N PRO A 199 -8.45 22.28 -2.59
CA PRO A 199 -9.77 21.89 -2.13
C PRO A 199 -10.58 21.48 -3.35
N PRO A 200 -11.33 20.36 -3.30
CA PRO A 200 -12.06 19.87 -4.45
C PRO A 200 -12.78 21.07 -5.05
N SER A 201 -12.38 21.42 -6.28
CA SER A 201 -12.85 22.55 -7.10
C SER A 201 -14.01 23.26 -6.42
N VAL A 202 -13.71 24.36 -5.71
CA VAL A 202 -14.62 25.21 -4.93
C VAL A 202 -16.06 24.83 -5.23
N LEU A 203 -16.63 23.92 -4.42
CA LEU A 203 -18.07 23.84 -4.32
C LEU A 203 -18.46 25.24 -3.90
N LYS A 204 -19.07 26.01 -4.81
CA LYS A 204 -19.57 27.37 -4.59
C LYS A 204 -20.10 27.44 -3.17
N SER A 205 -19.63 28.41 -2.38
CA SER A 205 -20.11 28.53 -1.01
C SER A 205 -21.63 28.65 -1.02
N GLU A 206 -22.31 28.17 0.03
CA GLU A 206 -23.77 28.25 0.14
C GLU A 206 -24.29 29.68 -0.14
N GLU A 207 -23.52 30.69 0.27
CA GLU A 207 -23.71 32.11 -0.01
C GLU A 207 -23.69 32.44 -1.52
N GLU A 208 -22.72 31.90 -2.27
CA GLU A 208 -22.56 32.11 -3.70
C GLU A 208 -23.69 31.43 -4.49
N ILE A 209 -24.14 30.24 -4.06
CA ILE A 209 -25.29 29.53 -4.64
C ILE A 209 -26.58 30.33 -4.41
N ALA A 210 -26.78 30.88 -3.21
CA ALA A 210 -27.95 31.69 -2.88
C ALA A 210 -27.99 33.00 -3.67
N GLN A 211 -26.82 33.64 -3.87
CA GLN A 211 -26.71 34.89 -4.62
C GLN A 211 -26.94 34.66 -6.12
N GLU A 212 -26.41 33.58 -6.69
CA GLU A 212 -26.67 33.17 -8.08
C GLU A 212 -28.16 32.88 -8.31
N ALA A 213 -28.83 32.19 -7.38
CA ALA A 213 -30.26 31.93 -7.46
C ALA A 213 -31.11 33.22 -7.42
N ARG A 214 -30.72 34.21 -6.61
CA ARG A 214 -31.42 35.53 -6.58
C ARG A 214 -31.24 36.28 -7.89
N LEU A 215 -30.02 36.31 -8.43
CA LEU A 215 -29.73 36.98 -9.69
C LEU A 215 -30.44 36.31 -10.87
N ALA A 216 -30.53 34.97 -10.88
CA ALA A 216 -31.23 34.23 -11.92
C ALA A 216 -32.75 34.53 -11.96
N ARG A 217 -33.38 34.74 -10.80
CA ARG A 217 -34.80 35.15 -10.74
C ARG A 217 -35.03 36.53 -11.34
N LEU A 218 -34.18 37.49 -10.99
CA LEU A 218 -34.26 38.85 -11.55
C LEU A 218 -34.03 38.86 -13.07
N ALA A 219 -33.09 38.06 -13.57
CA ALA A 219 -32.84 37.94 -15.00
C ALA A 219 -34.02 37.32 -15.77
N ALA A 220 -34.69 36.31 -15.18
CA ALA A 220 -35.88 35.71 -15.79
C ALA A 220 -37.05 36.68 -15.88
N ASP A 221 -37.26 37.50 -14.84
CA ASP A 221 -38.30 38.52 -14.82
C ASP A 221 -38.02 39.64 -15.84
N ASP A 222 -36.76 40.05 -16.00
CA ASP A 222 -36.35 41.04 -16.99
C ASP A 222 -36.49 40.50 -18.43
N GLU A 223 -36.18 39.22 -18.67
CA GLU A 223 -36.39 38.57 -19.96
C GLU A 223 -37.90 38.42 -20.30
N ALA A 224 -38.73 38.15 -19.30
CA ALA A 224 -40.19 38.12 -19.45
C ALA A 224 -40.76 39.51 -19.76
N LEU A 225 -40.26 40.56 -19.10
CA LEU A 225 -40.64 41.94 -19.40
C LEU A 225 -40.19 42.33 -20.81
N ARG A 226 -39.00 41.91 -21.24
CA ARG A 226 -38.52 42.12 -22.61
C ARG A 226 -39.41 41.43 -23.65
N ARG A 227 -39.85 40.19 -23.40
CA ARG A 227 -40.77 39.49 -24.30
C ARG A 227 -42.14 40.18 -24.37
N LYS A 228 -42.59 40.80 -23.28
CA LYS A 228 -43.86 41.53 -23.21
C LYS A 228 -43.80 42.92 -23.85
N THR A 229 -42.63 43.55 -23.86
CA THR A 229 -42.41 44.91 -24.38
C THR A 229 -41.77 44.93 -25.77
N ALA A 230 -41.25 43.80 -26.26
CA ALA A 230 -40.81 43.67 -27.65
C ALA A 230 -42.05 43.60 -28.56
N PRO A 231 -42.32 44.62 -29.40
CA PRO A 231 -43.37 44.51 -30.39
C PRO A 231 -42.99 43.40 -31.38
N GLY A 232 -43.85 42.38 -31.50
CA GLY A 232 -43.69 41.34 -32.53
C GLY A 232 -43.83 41.95 -33.93
N PRO A 233 -43.27 41.32 -34.98
CA PRO A 233 -43.22 41.89 -36.33
C PRO A 233 -44.58 41.90 -37.07
N TRP A 234 -45.70 41.61 -36.39
CA TRP A 234 -47.03 41.68 -36.99
C TRP A 234 -47.63 43.06 -36.68
N GLY A 235 -47.18 44.06 -37.43
CA GLY A 235 -47.55 45.45 -37.21
C GLY A 235 -47.35 46.39 -38.40
N ARG A 236 -47.61 45.95 -39.64
CA ARG A 236 -48.23 46.74 -40.72
C ARG A 236 -48.43 45.92 -41.99
#